data_AF-Q4T6Y6-F1
#
_entry.id   AF-Q4T6Y6-F1
#
_cell.length_a   1.000
_cell.length_b   1.000
_cell.length_c   1.000
_cell.angle_alpha   90.00
_cell.angle_beta   90.00
_cell.angle_gamma   90.00
#
_symmetry.space_group_name_H-M   'P 1'
#
loop_
_entity.id
_entity.type
_entity.pdbx_description
1 polymer ?
#
loop_
_entity_poly.entity_id
_entity_poly.type
_entity_poly.pdbx_seq_one_letter_code
_entity_poly.pdbx_strand_id
1 'polypeptide(L)'
;MSPPSAHRTALVLTALSFSLRCCWSSFSSAPEIPLIAPYFGTKTRYEEVNPQLLRDVLFVDRSVLKAPASEGCSPPLPDRQEHPQIQRLSELVRREASRGSERWQQDIQSRWENWFSEDMDGQLVTKGKAELRQLAARLSALFPALLAEENLRRISLRSSSKHRCVSSVEALQEGLWRTAGDPGATSAPPPAPGPAAHRPTPVVLADMQYRHVIDDQLLRFFERCRGYVEGVENNRTALQEVERFKHGEEMEALRRRTARRLGLHQQRLTTGEHTHTHTHTHTHTHTHTHTHTPPSSPLHSRPSRLADLLEAAFFICSYELSIRSVHSPWCFLFSEEDAKVGLEGTGVPAGAAAHGDCVQVLEYQADLKQYWKRSHGHMISSLSSCPLFHHIFRTLDRAGRPRRSTEELPEPASILVGHAETLLPLLSLLGLHKDQTPPTASNYRTQHGRSFRTSHMVPYAANLLFVLYDCQRGPRLQLLLNESPVRFPGLKDDAPLYRDVRATYRHLLDGCDFDRECE
;
A
#
# COMPACT_ATOMS: atom_id res chain seq x y z
N MET A 1 -81.81 -8.56 41.05
CA MET A 1 -82.33 -7.33 40.43
C MET A 1 -81.48 -7.02 39.20
N SER A 2 -82.12 -6.81 38.05
CA SER A 2 -81.61 -5.99 36.93
C SER A 2 -82.19 -4.56 37.09
N PRO A 3 -81.90 -3.54 36.26
CA PRO A 3 -81.10 -3.46 35.03
C PRO A 3 -80.11 -2.25 35.11
N PRO A 4 -79.86 -1.43 34.06
CA PRO A 4 -79.45 -1.68 32.67
C PRO A 4 -77.94 -1.33 32.46
N SER A 5 -77.21 -1.76 31.43
CA SER A 5 -77.39 -1.72 29.96
C SER A 5 -77.18 -0.34 29.30
N ALA A 6 -76.23 -0.28 28.35
CA ALA A 6 -76.05 0.79 27.37
C ALA A 6 -75.23 0.28 26.16
N HIS A 7 -75.89 -0.35 25.18
CA HIS A 7 -75.28 -0.57 23.86
C HIS A 7 -75.28 0.73 23.05
N ARG A 8 -74.27 0.94 22.18
CA ARG A 8 -74.53 1.12 20.73
C ARG A 8 -73.29 1.03 19.84
N THR A 9 -73.53 0.33 18.74
CA THR A 9 -72.86 0.31 17.43
C THR A 9 -72.17 1.62 17.02
N ALA A 10 -70.98 1.52 16.45
CA ALA A 10 -70.35 2.56 15.63
C ALA A 10 -69.83 1.98 14.31
N LEU A 11 -70.14 2.68 13.23
CA LEU A 11 -70.02 2.29 11.82
C LEU A 11 -68.60 1.92 11.37
N VAL A 12 -68.47 0.96 10.45
CA VAL A 12 -67.30 0.90 9.55
C VAL A 12 -67.45 2.03 8.52
N LEU A 13 -66.46 2.92 8.45
CA LEU A 13 -66.29 3.85 7.34
C LEU A 13 -64.82 3.87 6.91
N THR A 14 -64.56 3.38 5.70
CA THR A 14 -63.24 3.37 5.07
C THR A 14 -62.89 4.77 4.55
N ALA A 15 -61.77 5.33 5.00
CA ALA A 15 -61.16 6.50 4.40
C ALA A 15 -59.71 6.18 4.01
N LEU A 16 -59.44 6.03 2.71
CA LEU A 16 -58.07 5.89 2.21
C LEU A 16 -57.37 7.26 2.26
N SER A 17 -56.41 7.43 3.16
CA SER A 17 -55.47 8.55 3.16
C SER A 17 -54.12 8.11 2.58
N PHE A 18 -54.09 7.97 1.24
CA PHE A 18 -52.90 7.54 0.49
C PHE A 18 -51.78 8.58 0.59
N SER A 19 -50.96 8.47 1.63
CA SER A 19 -49.81 9.35 1.85
C SER A 19 -48.52 8.57 1.65
N LEU A 20 -47.94 8.69 0.45
CA LEU A 20 -46.56 8.28 0.18
C LEU A 20 -45.61 9.16 1.00
N ARG A 21 -45.42 8.81 2.28
CA ARG A 21 -44.18 9.13 2.97
C ARG A 21 -43.16 8.13 2.49
N CYS A 22 -42.44 8.50 1.43
CA CYS A 22 -41.28 7.75 0.97
C CYS A 22 -40.34 7.55 2.17
N CYS A 23 -40.21 6.30 2.63
CA CYS A 23 -39.13 5.93 3.53
C CYS A 23 -37.83 6.02 2.73
N TRP A 24 -37.27 7.23 2.65
CA TRP A 24 -35.86 7.44 2.36
C TRP A 24 -35.05 6.92 3.55
N SER A 25 -35.03 5.59 3.70
CA SER A 25 -33.88 4.92 4.29
C SER A 25 -32.70 5.26 3.41
N SER A 26 -31.94 6.29 3.80
CA SER A 26 -30.60 6.55 3.28
C SER A 26 -29.71 5.38 3.66
N PHE A 27 -29.82 4.29 2.89
CA PHE A 27 -28.73 3.35 2.73
C PHE A 27 -27.55 4.17 2.24
N SER A 28 -26.65 4.52 3.14
CA SER A 28 -25.29 4.90 2.78
C SER A 28 -24.68 3.68 2.11
N SER A 29 -24.84 3.58 0.80
CA SER A 29 -24.18 2.59 -0.02
C SER A 29 -22.69 2.72 0.25
N ALA A 30 -22.10 1.72 0.88
CA ALA A 30 -20.65 1.61 0.98
C ALA A 30 -20.09 1.75 -0.45
N PRO A 31 -19.00 2.52 -0.65
CA PRO A 31 -18.46 2.73 -1.99
C PRO A 31 -18.17 1.38 -2.63
N GLU A 32 -18.77 1.13 -3.79
CA GLU A 32 -18.77 -0.16 -4.46
C GLU A 32 -17.34 -0.54 -4.85
N ILE A 33 -16.70 -1.39 -4.03
CA ILE A 33 -15.30 -1.74 -4.18
C ILE A 33 -15.15 -2.55 -5.48
N PRO A 34 -14.42 -2.06 -6.49
CA PRO A 34 -14.31 -2.77 -7.75
C PRO A 34 -13.48 -4.04 -7.57
N LEU A 35 -13.87 -5.12 -8.26
CA LEU A 35 -13.21 -6.45 -8.21
C LEU A 35 -11.70 -6.42 -8.54
N ILE A 36 -11.22 -5.31 -9.10
CA ILE A 36 -9.83 -5.08 -9.51
C ILE A 36 -8.96 -4.48 -8.38
N ALA A 37 -9.55 -4.08 -7.24
CA ALA A 37 -8.85 -3.44 -6.12
C ALA A 37 -7.71 -4.28 -5.49
N PRO A 38 -7.81 -5.62 -5.34
CA PRO A 38 -6.73 -6.43 -4.79
C PRO A 38 -5.46 -6.47 -5.65
N TYR A 39 -5.46 -5.93 -6.87
CA TYR A 39 -4.38 -6.06 -7.85
C TYR A 39 -3.54 -4.78 -8.04
N PHE A 40 -3.78 -3.72 -7.25
CA PHE A 40 -3.10 -2.42 -7.41
C PHE A 40 -1.62 -2.39 -6.95
N GLY A 41 -1.01 -3.54 -6.65
CA GLY A 41 0.39 -3.66 -6.22
C GLY A 41 0.65 -2.85 -4.95
N THR A 42 1.74 -2.08 -4.90
CA THR A 42 2.07 -1.20 -3.76
C THR A 42 1.06 -0.04 -3.52
N LYS A 43 -0.05 0.01 -4.27
CA LYS A 43 -1.15 0.98 -4.10
C LYS A 43 -2.45 0.29 -3.65
N THR A 44 -2.44 -1.02 -3.45
CA THR A 44 -3.56 -1.75 -2.85
C THR A 44 -3.82 -1.18 -1.45
N ARG A 45 -5.11 -1.03 -1.09
CA ARG A 45 -5.48 -0.55 0.25
C ARG A 45 -5.21 -1.62 1.29
N TYR A 46 -5.01 -1.20 2.53
CA TYR A 46 -4.79 -2.14 3.62
C TYR A 46 -5.97 -3.08 3.87
N GLU A 47 -7.22 -2.63 3.66
CA GLU A 47 -8.41 -3.46 3.88
C GLU A 47 -8.63 -4.53 2.79
N GLU A 48 -7.98 -4.44 1.63
CA GLU A 48 -8.01 -5.55 0.64
C GLU A 48 -7.13 -6.74 1.08
N VAL A 49 -6.13 -6.47 1.94
CA VAL A 49 -5.27 -7.49 2.57
C VAL A 49 -5.84 -7.97 3.91
N ASN A 50 -6.58 -7.12 4.61
CA ASN A 50 -7.31 -7.43 5.85
C ASN A 50 -8.83 -7.13 5.71
N PRO A 51 -9.62 -7.98 5.02
CA PRO A 51 -11.02 -7.72 4.69
C PRO A 51 -11.98 -7.52 5.87
N GLN A 52 -11.59 -7.94 7.07
CA GLN A 52 -12.32 -7.69 8.32
C GLN A 52 -12.46 -6.18 8.59
N LEU A 53 -11.46 -5.39 8.19
CA LEU A 53 -11.43 -3.93 8.38
C LEU A 53 -12.49 -3.18 7.56
N LEU A 54 -13.08 -3.82 6.54
CA LEU A 54 -14.24 -3.30 5.81
C LEU A 54 -15.53 -3.33 6.63
N ARG A 55 -15.57 -4.09 7.74
CA ARG A 55 -16.72 -4.18 8.66
C ARG A 55 -16.44 -3.49 10.00
N ASP A 56 -15.22 -3.65 10.51
CA ASP A 56 -14.75 -3.02 11.74
C ASP A 56 -13.27 -2.65 11.58
N VAL A 57 -12.98 -1.36 11.43
CA VAL A 57 -11.64 -0.84 11.18
C VAL A 57 -10.69 -0.94 12.40
N LEU A 58 -11.26 -1.28 13.57
CA LEU A 58 -10.53 -1.57 14.82
C LEU A 58 -10.53 -3.07 15.14
N PHE A 59 -10.98 -3.94 14.23
CA PHE A 59 -10.97 -5.38 14.42
C PHE A 59 -9.55 -5.91 14.66
N VAL A 60 -9.37 -6.69 15.73
CA VAL A 60 -8.09 -7.30 16.11
C VAL A 60 -8.26 -8.79 16.34
N ASP A 61 -7.71 -9.61 15.46
CA ASP A 61 -7.63 -11.06 15.66
C ASP A 61 -6.47 -11.40 16.62
N ARG A 62 -6.78 -11.59 17.90
CA ARG A 62 -5.80 -12.00 18.91
C ARG A 62 -5.26 -13.44 18.70
N SER A 63 -5.84 -14.24 17.80
CA SER A 63 -5.36 -15.61 17.51
C SER A 63 -4.11 -15.64 16.61
N VAL A 64 -3.73 -14.51 15.98
CA VAL A 64 -2.46 -14.39 15.24
C VAL A 64 -1.23 -14.44 16.16
N LEU A 65 -1.43 -14.24 17.47
CA LEU A 65 -0.39 -14.29 18.50
C LEU A 65 -0.10 -15.75 18.87
N LYS A 66 0.86 -16.37 18.20
CA LYS A 66 1.10 -17.83 18.27
C LYS A 66 2.16 -18.21 19.29
N ALA A 67 1.98 -17.76 20.52
CA ALA A 67 2.72 -18.27 21.66
C ALA A 67 2.35 -19.74 21.88
N PRO A 68 3.28 -20.61 22.30
CA PRO A 68 2.93 -21.99 22.66
C PRO A 68 1.88 -21.99 23.77
N ALA A 69 0.76 -22.69 23.59
CA ALA A 69 -0.40 -22.65 24.50
C ALA A 69 -0.16 -23.19 25.94
N SER A 70 1.10 -23.48 26.29
CA SER A 70 1.57 -23.88 27.63
C SER A 70 2.57 -22.89 28.26
N GLU A 71 3.06 -21.89 27.53
CA GLU A 71 4.04 -20.88 27.98
C GLU A 71 3.60 -19.49 27.45
N GLY A 72 3.10 -18.60 28.32
CA GLY A 72 2.40 -17.36 27.90
C GLY A 72 3.31 -16.17 27.58
N CYS A 73 3.20 -15.62 26.35
CA CYS A 73 4.08 -14.59 25.77
C CYS A 73 3.28 -13.67 24.75
N SER A 74 3.64 -12.37 24.46
CA SER A 74 2.78 -11.38 23.66
C SER A 74 3.49 -10.38 22.61
N PRO A 75 2.96 -10.01 21.37
CA PRO A 75 3.75 -9.29 20.27
C PRO A 75 3.18 -8.52 18.93
N PRO A 76 3.77 -7.49 18.18
CA PRO A 76 4.08 -6.00 18.21
C PRO A 76 3.58 -5.12 16.94
N LEU A 77 4.29 -4.06 16.40
CA LEU A 77 3.93 -2.95 15.41
C LEU A 77 4.65 -2.96 13.99
N PRO A 78 4.45 -2.12 12.87
CA PRO A 78 4.26 -0.62 12.76
C PRO A 78 3.50 0.23 11.61
N ASP A 79 3.73 0.21 10.27
CA ASP A 79 3.62 1.42 9.32
C ASP A 79 3.31 1.19 7.77
N ARG A 80 3.09 2.23 6.86
CA ARG A 80 3.55 2.41 5.40
C ARG A 80 2.75 3.13 4.24
N GLN A 81 3.39 3.40 3.06
CA GLN A 81 3.24 4.51 2.05
C GLN A 81 3.98 4.27 0.66
N GLU A 82 3.90 4.98 -0.52
CA GLU A 82 3.19 6.14 -1.20
C GLU A 82 3.53 6.22 -2.76
N HIS A 83 3.13 7.26 -3.58
CA HIS A 83 3.66 7.85 -4.89
C HIS A 83 2.58 8.39 -5.91
N PRO A 84 2.88 9.23 -6.96
CA PRO A 84 1.95 9.62 -8.07
C PRO A 84 2.48 9.59 -9.55
N GLN A 85 1.58 9.64 -10.59
CA GLN A 85 1.89 9.98 -12.02
C GLN A 85 0.63 10.13 -12.92
N ILE A 86 0.01 11.32 -13.08
CA ILE A 86 -1.41 11.41 -13.54
C ILE A 86 -1.75 12.44 -14.65
N GLN A 87 -1.34 13.71 -14.53
CA GLN A 87 -1.98 14.84 -15.25
C GLN A 87 -2.12 14.67 -16.77
N ARG A 88 -1.07 14.20 -17.46
CA ARG A 88 -0.98 14.13 -18.95
C ARG A 88 -2.02 13.22 -19.61
N LEU A 89 -2.52 12.21 -18.91
CA LEU A 89 -3.54 11.30 -19.43
C LEU A 89 -4.90 12.02 -19.61
N SER A 90 -5.25 12.89 -18.66
CA SER A 90 -6.54 13.59 -18.66
C SER A 90 -6.72 14.53 -19.84
N GLU A 91 -5.64 15.08 -20.39
CA GLU A 91 -5.68 15.97 -21.54
C GLU A 91 -5.92 15.20 -22.84
N LEU A 92 -5.28 14.03 -22.99
CA LEU A 92 -5.35 13.23 -24.21
C LEU A 92 -6.73 12.58 -24.37
N VAL A 93 -7.32 12.04 -23.30
CA VAL A 93 -8.68 11.47 -23.34
C VAL A 93 -9.76 12.53 -23.59
N ARG A 94 -9.53 13.78 -23.18
CA ARG A 94 -10.42 14.92 -23.50
C ARG A 94 -10.24 15.48 -24.92
N ARG A 95 -9.09 15.24 -25.58
CA ARG A 95 -8.80 15.77 -26.93
C ARG A 95 -8.99 14.75 -28.06
N GLU A 96 -8.69 13.47 -27.84
CA GLU A 96 -8.52 12.48 -28.93
C GLU A 96 -9.41 11.24 -28.84
N ALA A 97 -10.00 10.92 -27.68
CA ALA A 97 -10.90 9.77 -27.59
C ALA A 97 -12.27 10.12 -28.23
N SER A 98 -12.66 9.36 -29.26
CA SER A 98 -13.94 9.54 -29.95
C SER A 98 -15.12 9.42 -28.97
N ARG A 99 -16.19 10.20 -29.19
CA ARG A 99 -17.40 10.18 -28.35
C ARG A 99 -18.01 8.76 -28.27
N GLY A 100 -17.69 8.02 -27.22
CA GLY A 100 -18.24 6.70 -26.97
C GLY A 100 -19.70 6.76 -26.54
N SER A 101 -20.44 5.71 -26.85
CA SER A 101 -21.80 5.47 -26.33
C SER A 101 -21.82 5.10 -24.85
N GLU A 102 -20.68 4.74 -24.27
CA GLU A 102 -20.57 4.23 -22.89
C GLU A 102 -20.51 5.35 -21.85
N ARG A 103 -21.29 5.18 -20.77
CA ARG A 103 -21.52 6.20 -19.74
C ARG A 103 -20.26 6.60 -18.98
N TRP A 104 -19.41 5.64 -18.61
CA TRP A 104 -18.17 5.91 -17.87
C TRP A 104 -17.19 6.79 -18.67
N GLN A 105 -17.13 6.62 -20.00
CA GLN A 105 -16.29 7.46 -20.86
C GLN A 105 -16.83 8.89 -20.94
N GLN A 106 -18.15 9.07 -20.99
CA GLN A 106 -18.79 10.38 -20.95
C GLN A 106 -18.59 11.06 -19.59
N ASP A 107 -18.65 10.31 -18.49
CA ASP A 107 -18.31 10.81 -17.15
C ASP A 107 -16.83 11.25 -17.07
N ILE A 108 -15.88 10.50 -17.65
CA ILE A 108 -14.47 10.94 -17.76
C ILE A 108 -14.33 12.22 -18.60
N GLN A 109 -15.01 12.31 -19.74
CA GLN A 109 -14.85 13.44 -20.66
C GLN A 109 -15.53 14.73 -20.17
N SER A 110 -16.58 14.63 -19.35
CA SER A 110 -17.44 15.78 -18.99
C SER A 110 -17.56 16.08 -17.49
N ARG A 111 -17.16 15.17 -16.59
CA ARG A 111 -17.30 15.33 -15.12
C ARG A 111 -16.03 15.03 -14.33
N TRP A 112 -15.07 14.30 -14.91
CA TRP A 112 -13.80 14.02 -14.24
C TRP A 112 -12.86 15.23 -14.34
N GLU A 113 -12.68 15.92 -13.22
CA GLU A 113 -11.66 16.95 -13.06
C GLU A 113 -10.39 16.37 -12.43
N ASN A 114 -9.22 16.85 -12.89
CA ASN A 114 -7.95 16.45 -12.29
C ASN A 114 -7.81 17.08 -10.90
N TRP A 115 -8.15 16.31 -9.87
CA TRP A 115 -8.04 16.69 -8.47
C TRP A 115 -6.62 16.55 -7.90
N PHE A 116 -5.66 16.02 -8.66
CA PHE A 116 -4.25 15.97 -8.27
C PHE A 116 -3.54 17.29 -8.59
N SER A 117 -3.45 18.14 -7.57
CA SER A 117 -2.54 19.29 -7.56
C SER A 117 -1.13 18.88 -7.08
N GLU A 118 -0.12 19.69 -7.40
CA GLU A 118 1.29 19.37 -7.13
C GLU A 118 1.64 19.44 -5.63
N ASP A 119 0.91 20.24 -4.85
CA ASP A 119 1.03 20.34 -3.39
C ASP A 119 0.55 19.08 -2.63
N MET A 120 -0.15 18.17 -3.31
CA MET A 120 -0.52 16.86 -2.75
C MET A 120 0.58 15.80 -2.90
N ASP A 121 1.67 16.05 -3.64
CA ASP A 121 2.78 15.09 -3.77
C ASP A 121 3.65 15.05 -2.49
N GLY A 122 4.07 13.85 -2.09
CA GLY A 122 4.80 13.62 -0.84
C GLY A 122 4.03 13.95 0.45
N GLN A 123 2.70 14.10 0.37
CA GLN A 123 1.82 14.44 1.49
C GLN A 123 0.97 13.26 1.95
N LEU A 124 0.97 12.99 3.25
CA LEU A 124 0.07 11.99 3.82
C LEU A 124 -1.37 12.51 3.88
N VAL A 125 -2.17 12.03 2.94
CA VAL A 125 -3.61 12.30 2.81
C VAL A 125 -4.38 11.96 4.09
N THR A 126 -5.52 12.64 4.30
CA THR A 126 -6.33 12.53 5.52
C THR A 126 -6.77 11.10 5.85
N LYS A 127 -7.09 10.29 4.82
CA LYS A 127 -7.41 8.87 4.97
C LYS A 127 -6.22 8.08 5.53
N GLY A 128 -5.01 8.25 4.99
CA GLY A 128 -3.80 7.61 5.53
C GLY A 128 -3.44 8.06 6.95
N LYS A 129 -3.73 9.32 7.31
CA LYS A 129 -3.66 9.78 8.72
C LYS A 129 -4.71 9.10 9.61
N ALA A 130 -5.85 8.67 9.07
CA ALA A 130 -6.83 7.88 9.82
C ALA A 130 -6.41 6.40 9.95
N GLU A 131 -5.97 5.79 8.84
CA GLU A 131 -5.47 4.41 8.77
C GLU A 131 -4.34 4.16 9.78
N LEU A 132 -3.40 5.10 9.94
CA LEU A 132 -2.32 4.96 10.93
C LEU A 132 -2.75 5.23 12.37
N ARG A 133 -3.76 6.08 12.62
CA ARG A 133 -4.38 6.18 13.96
C ARG A 133 -5.13 4.89 14.32
N GLN A 134 -5.79 4.26 13.34
CA GLN A 134 -6.51 3.00 13.50
C GLN A 134 -5.54 1.83 13.69
N LEU A 135 -4.44 1.78 12.92
CA LEU A 135 -3.36 0.82 13.10
C LEU A 135 -2.75 0.96 14.50
N ALA A 136 -2.42 2.18 14.95
CA ALA A 136 -1.97 2.40 16.32
C ALA A 136 -2.96 1.88 17.38
N ALA A 137 -4.27 2.13 17.21
CA ALA A 137 -5.30 1.62 18.12
C ALA A 137 -5.39 0.09 18.12
N ARG A 138 -5.33 -0.56 16.95
CA ARG A 138 -5.29 -2.03 16.83
C ARG A 138 -4.05 -2.61 17.49
N LEU A 139 -2.89 -2.00 17.28
CA LEU A 139 -1.63 -2.41 17.88
C LEU A 139 -1.67 -2.22 19.41
N SER A 140 -2.22 -1.14 19.95
CA SER A 140 -2.46 -0.99 21.39
C SER A 140 -3.44 -2.03 21.94
N ALA A 141 -4.50 -2.38 21.20
CA ALA A 141 -5.44 -3.42 21.59
C ALA A 141 -4.86 -4.85 21.49
N LEU A 142 -3.80 -5.05 20.71
CA LEU A 142 -3.07 -6.30 20.58
C LEU A 142 -1.91 -6.40 21.61
N PHE A 143 -1.29 -5.26 22.01
CA PHE A 143 -0.23 -5.16 23.05
C PHE A 143 -0.56 -4.18 24.19
N PRO A 144 -1.65 -4.42 24.94
CA PRO A 144 -2.02 -3.53 26.04
C PRO A 144 -0.89 -3.37 27.07
N ALA A 145 -0.07 -4.40 27.29
CA ALA A 145 1.07 -4.33 28.22
C ALA A 145 2.29 -3.54 27.69
N LEU A 146 2.52 -3.48 26.37
CA LEU A 146 3.69 -2.78 25.78
C LEU A 146 3.37 -1.34 25.39
N LEU A 147 2.10 -1.03 25.12
CA LEU A 147 1.63 0.25 24.59
C LEU A 147 0.63 0.97 25.52
N ALA A 148 0.63 0.61 26.81
CA ALA A 148 0.01 1.38 27.89
C ALA A 148 0.68 2.76 28.07
N GLU A 149 -0.02 3.70 28.70
CA GLU A 149 0.36 5.11 28.79
C GLU A 149 1.76 5.32 29.42
N GLU A 150 2.07 4.57 30.47
CA GLU A 150 3.35 4.59 31.18
C GLU A 150 4.53 4.11 30.32
N ASN A 151 4.25 3.31 29.28
CA ASN A 151 5.23 2.81 28.32
C ASN A 151 5.36 3.72 27.09
N LEU A 152 4.34 4.49 26.70
CA LEU A 152 4.38 5.38 25.53
C LEU A 152 5.45 6.48 25.60
N ARG A 153 5.97 6.83 26.79
CA ARG A 153 7.11 7.77 26.94
C ARG A 153 8.47 7.12 26.73
N ARG A 154 8.53 5.79 26.60
CA ARG A 154 9.76 4.96 26.53
C ARG A 154 9.89 4.16 25.22
N ILE A 155 8.92 4.25 24.31
CA ILE A 155 9.02 3.61 22.98
C ILE A 155 9.99 4.38 22.07
N SER A 156 10.76 3.65 21.26
CA SER A 156 11.61 4.25 20.22
C SER A 156 10.78 4.51 18.97
N LEU A 157 10.78 5.75 18.48
CA LEU A 157 10.10 6.16 17.24
C LEU A 157 11.12 6.73 16.26
N ARG A 158 11.23 6.12 15.07
CA ARG A 158 12.10 6.59 13.98
C ARG A 158 11.31 6.81 12.71
N SER A 159 11.68 7.79 11.91
CA SER A 159 11.11 8.05 10.59
C SER A 159 12.21 8.41 9.57
N SER A 160 11.96 8.15 8.28
CA SER A 160 12.69 8.86 7.22
C SER A 160 12.32 10.35 7.20
N SER A 161 13.15 11.19 6.59
CA SER A 161 12.93 12.65 6.48
C SER A 161 11.83 13.06 5.50
N LYS A 162 11.24 12.12 4.74
CA LYS A 162 10.15 12.46 3.81
C LYS A 162 8.93 12.92 4.61
N HIS A 163 8.35 14.07 4.24
CA HIS A 163 7.23 14.70 4.95
C HIS A 163 6.06 13.73 5.22
N ARG A 164 5.67 12.93 4.22
CA ARG A 164 4.74 11.81 4.35
C ARG A 164 5.01 10.88 5.54
N CYS A 165 6.28 10.48 5.76
CA CYS A 165 6.68 9.57 6.82
C CYS A 165 6.71 10.25 8.20
N VAL A 166 7.11 11.53 8.24
CA VAL A 166 6.97 12.38 9.43
C VAL A 166 5.49 12.43 9.85
N SER A 167 4.61 12.80 8.91
CA SER A 167 3.16 12.76 9.13
C SER A 167 2.60 11.36 9.46
N SER A 168 3.23 10.27 9.02
CA SER A 168 2.88 8.90 9.43
C SER A 168 3.19 8.64 10.90
N VAL A 169 4.43 8.93 11.33
CA VAL A 169 4.85 8.67 12.71
C VAL A 169 4.12 9.60 13.68
N GLU A 170 3.77 10.82 13.27
CA GLU A 170 2.89 11.74 14.00
C GLU A 170 1.47 11.18 14.16
N ALA A 171 0.83 10.75 13.06
CA ALA A 171 -0.51 10.15 13.11
C ALA A 171 -0.55 8.85 13.94
N LEU A 172 0.52 8.03 13.87
CA LEU A 172 0.66 6.85 14.70
C LEU A 172 0.78 7.22 16.19
N GLN A 173 1.61 8.21 16.54
CA GLN A 173 1.69 8.74 17.91
C GLN A 173 0.34 9.25 18.42
N GLU A 174 -0.39 10.04 17.62
CA GLU A 174 -1.73 10.49 17.97
C GLU A 174 -2.66 9.30 18.30
N GLY A 175 -2.63 8.23 17.49
CA GLY A 175 -3.45 7.04 17.72
C GLY A 175 -3.09 6.29 19.00
N LEU A 176 -1.80 6.12 19.29
CA LEU A 176 -1.31 5.50 20.53
C LEU A 176 -1.78 6.28 21.76
N TRP A 177 -1.54 7.60 21.79
CA TRP A 177 -1.89 8.46 22.92
C TRP A 177 -3.40 8.59 23.13
N ARG A 178 -4.20 8.65 22.06
CA ARG A 178 -5.68 8.62 22.16
C ARG A 178 -6.20 7.30 22.74
N THR A 179 -5.61 6.17 22.33
CA THR A 179 -6.06 4.84 22.78
C THR A 179 -5.66 4.55 24.23
N ALA A 180 -4.51 5.08 24.68
CA ALA A 180 -4.11 4.97 26.08
C ALA A 180 -4.99 5.82 27.02
N GLY A 181 -5.40 7.02 26.59
CA GLY A 181 -6.18 7.96 27.40
C GLY A 181 -7.68 7.66 27.52
N ASP A 182 -8.24 6.76 26.70
CA ASP A 182 -9.65 6.32 26.80
C ASP A 182 -9.78 4.79 26.60
N PRO A 183 -9.72 4.00 27.69
CA PRO A 183 -9.92 2.55 27.63
C PRO A 183 -11.31 2.09 27.17
N GLY A 184 -12.29 2.99 27.04
CA GLY A 184 -13.67 2.69 26.65
C GLY A 184 -14.01 2.97 25.17
N ALA A 185 -13.13 3.64 24.42
CA ALA A 185 -13.42 4.13 23.07
C ALA A 185 -13.62 3.04 21.97
N THR A 186 -13.39 1.76 22.28
CA THR A 186 -13.29 0.66 21.30
C THR A 186 -14.61 0.14 20.72
N SER A 187 -15.77 0.73 21.06
CA SER A 187 -17.08 0.23 20.58
C SER A 187 -18.14 1.29 20.25
N ALA A 188 -17.78 2.57 20.16
CA ALA A 188 -18.74 3.67 19.95
C ALA A 188 -18.56 4.39 18.59
N PRO A 189 -19.62 4.55 17.77
CA PRO A 189 -19.60 5.50 16.66
C PRO A 189 -19.57 6.95 17.19
N PRO A 190 -19.07 7.93 16.41
CA PRO A 190 -19.02 9.31 16.86
C PRO A 190 -20.42 9.84 17.21
N PRO A 191 -20.63 10.46 18.38
CA PRO A 191 -21.94 10.93 18.79
C PRO A 191 -22.42 12.08 17.89
N ALA A 192 -23.69 12.03 17.51
CA ALA A 192 -24.34 13.11 16.79
C ALA A 192 -24.30 14.42 17.62
N PRO A 193 -24.28 15.61 16.98
CA PRO A 193 -24.14 16.89 17.66
C PRO A 193 -25.38 17.27 18.50
N GLY A 194 -25.44 16.76 19.73
CA GLY A 194 -26.42 17.14 20.75
C GLY A 194 -25.94 18.34 21.61
N PRO A 195 -26.87 19.07 22.26
CA PRO A 195 -26.53 20.19 23.14
C PRO A 195 -25.80 19.72 24.42
N ALA A 196 -24.95 20.59 24.96
CA ALA A 196 -23.92 20.23 25.93
C ALA A 196 -24.45 19.71 27.28
N ALA A 197 -24.01 18.51 27.65
CA ALA A 197 -23.86 18.04 29.04
C ALA A 197 -22.46 17.42 29.18
N HIS A 198 -21.81 17.62 30.32
CA HIS A 198 -20.39 17.32 30.64
C HIS A 198 -19.60 16.51 29.58
N ARG A 199 -18.87 17.22 28.71
CA ARG A 199 -17.67 16.65 28.10
C ARG A 199 -16.65 16.31 29.21
N PRO A 200 -16.00 15.14 29.21
CA PRO A 200 -14.66 15.06 29.80
C PRO A 200 -13.77 16.09 29.07
N THR A 201 -12.90 16.79 29.80
CA THR A 201 -11.98 17.76 29.19
C THR A 201 -11.18 17.07 28.09
N PRO A 202 -11.25 17.51 26.81
CA PRO A 202 -10.45 16.90 25.77
C PRO A 202 -8.99 17.11 26.11
N VAL A 203 -8.21 16.02 26.18
CA VAL A 203 -6.75 16.11 26.27
C VAL A 203 -6.26 16.99 25.12
N VAL A 204 -5.54 18.06 25.44
CA VAL A 204 -5.29 19.17 24.53
C VAL A 204 -4.30 18.74 23.45
N LEU A 205 -4.83 18.25 22.32
CA LEU A 205 -4.07 17.85 21.13
C LEU A 205 -3.21 18.98 20.53
N ALA A 206 -3.41 20.23 20.95
CA ALA A 206 -2.62 21.38 20.49
C ALA A 206 -1.16 21.39 21.00
N ASP A 207 -0.86 20.72 22.12
CA ASP A 207 0.48 20.66 22.72
C ASP A 207 1.12 19.25 22.67
N MET A 208 0.70 18.41 21.72
CA MET A 208 1.36 17.11 21.47
C MET A 208 2.75 17.30 20.83
N GLN A 209 3.75 17.49 21.67
CA GLN A 209 5.16 17.46 21.26
C GLN A 209 5.56 16.05 20.82
N TYR A 210 5.57 15.80 19.52
CA TYR A 210 6.01 14.53 18.92
C TYR A 210 7.46 14.21 19.27
N ARG A 211 7.74 12.93 19.54
CA ARG A 211 9.04 12.42 19.99
C ARG A 211 9.53 11.32 19.06
N HIS A 212 9.97 11.70 17.87
CA HIS A 212 10.53 10.79 16.89
C HIS A 212 11.91 11.28 16.39
N VAL A 213 12.76 10.35 15.96
CA VAL A 213 14.09 10.63 15.40
C VAL A 213 14.06 10.45 13.89
N ILE A 214 14.64 11.41 13.15
CA ILE A 214 14.83 11.28 11.70
C ILE A 214 16.11 10.48 11.43
N ASP A 215 15.99 9.37 10.70
CA ASP A 215 17.07 8.40 10.49
C ASP A 215 17.08 7.83 9.06
N ASP A 216 17.44 8.68 8.09
CA ASP A 216 17.58 8.29 6.68
C ASP A 216 18.72 7.29 6.46
N GLN A 217 19.73 7.22 7.33
CA GLN A 217 20.79 6.23 7.21
C GLN A 217 20.25 4.81 7.42
N LEU A 218 19.33 4.66 8.37
CA LEU A 218 18.66 3.40 8.69
C LEU A 218 17.46 3.10 7.77
N LEU A 219 16.80 4.13 7.21
CA LEU A 219 15.47 3.98 6.57
C LEU A 219 15.45 4.31 5.07
N ARG A 220 16.51 4.93 4.54
CA ARG A 220 16.75 5.17 3.10
C ARG A 220 18.14 4.69 2.66
N PHE A 221 18.62 3.60 3.28
CA PHE A 221 19.91 2.94 2.98
C PHE A 221 20.16 2.72 1.48
N PHE A 222 19.11 2.41 0.71
CA PHE A 222 19.18 2.15 -0.73
C PHE A 222 19.60 3.38 -1.56
N GLU A 223 19.44 4.61 -1.05
CA GLU A 223 19.92 5.82 -1.72
C GLU A 223 21.43 6.05 -1.50
N ARG A 224 22.00 5.41 -0.48
CA ARG A 224 23.43 5.52 -0.11
C ARG A 224 24.28 4.35 -0.61
N CYS A 225 23.65 3.24 -0.98
CA CYS A 225 24.33 2.03 -1.42
C CYS A 225 24.78 2.18 -2.88
N ARG A 226 26.06 2.51 -3.11
CA ARG A 226 26.58 2.82 -4.45
C ARG A 226 26.45 1.64 -5.42
N GLY A 227 26.83 0.43 -5.01
CA GLY A 227 26.65 -0.80 -5.80
C GLY A 227 25.18 -1.07 -6.19
N TYR A 228 24.21 -0.70 -5.36
CA TYR A 228 22.78 -0.76 -5.72
C TYR A 228 22.39 0.35 -6.71
N VAL A 229 22.85 1.59 -6.48
CA VAL A 229 22.50 2.75 -7.33
C VAL A 229 23.11 2.62 -8.74
N GLU A 230 24.38 2.24 -8.85
CA GLU A 230 25.06 2.03 -10.13
C GLU A 230 24.66 0.69 -10.77
N GLY A 231 24.53 -0.38 -9.98
CA GLY A 231 24.22 -1.73 -10.49
C GLY A 231 22.74 -2.01 -10.81
N VAL A 232 21.78 -1.28 -10.20
CA VAL A 232 20.33 -1.55 -10.34
C VAL A 232 19.48 -0.31 -10.64
N GLU A 233 19.66 0.84 -9.96
CA GLU A 233 18.84 2.04 -10.23
C GLU A 233 19.11 2.64 -11.61
N ASN A 234 20.39 2.89 -11.89
CA ASN A 234 20.86 3.54 -13.12
C ASN A 234 21.13 2.53 -14.25
N ASN A 235 21.26 1.25 -13.91
CA ASN A 235 21.55 0.19 -14.87
C ASN A 235 20.29 -0.25 -15.64
N ARG A 236 20.30 -0.02 -16.97
CA ARG A 236 19.18 -0.41 -17.85
C ARG A 236 19.07 -1.92 -18.07
N THR A 237 20.14 -2.71 -17.89
CA THR A 237 20.05 -4.19 -18.03
C THR A 237 19.46 -4.85 -16.79
N ALA A 238 19.63 -4.25 -15.60
CA ALA A 238 19.06 -4.76 -14.35
C ALA A 238 17.52 -4.86 -14.36
N LEU A 239 16.86 -4.08 -15.22
CA LEU A 239 15.40 -4.08 -15.43
C LEU A 239 15.00 -4.62 -16.81
N GLN A 240 15.87 -5.39 -17.48
CA GLN A 240 15.61 -5.91 -18.84
C GLN A 240 14.33 -6.76 -18.91
N GLU A 241 14.02 -7.56 -17.88
CA GLU A 241 12.76 -8.32 -17.85
C GLU A 241 11.52 -7.43 -17.77
N VAL A 242 11.61 -6.29 -17.07
CA VAL A 242 10.51 -5.30 -16.99
C VAL A 242 10.28 -4.67 -18.37
N GLU A 243 11.36 -4.31 -19.07
CA GLU A 243 11.27 -3.72 -20.40
C GLU A 243 10.83 -4.74 -21.46
N ARG A 244 11.29 -6.01 -21.36
CA ARG A 244 10.81 -7.11 -22.20
C ARG A 244 9.31 -7.36 -22.00
N PHE A 245 8.81 -7.38 -20.76
CA PHE A 245 7.38 -7.57 -20.48
C PHE A 245 6.53 -6.39 -20.95
N LYS A 246 7.02 -5.14 -20.78
CA LYS A 246 6.41 -3.95 -21.39
C LYS A 246 6.27 -4.07 -22.91
N HIS A 247 7.10 -4.86 -23.59
CA HIS A 247 7.04 -5.09 -25.04
C HIS A 247 6.56 -6.52 -25.40
N GLY A 248 6.01 -7.26 -24.43
CA GLY A 248 5.52 -8.63 -24.57
C GLY A 248 4.12 -8.75 -25.17
N GLU A 249 3.72 -9.99 -25.50
CA GLU A 249 2.43 -10.27 -26.14
C GLU A 249 1.23 -9.92 -25.24
N GLU A 250 1.37 -10.09 -23.92
CA GLU A 250 0.38 -9.76 -22.91
C GLU A 250 0.07 -8.26 -22.88
N MET A 251 1.12 -7.43 -22.79
CA MET A 251 0.99 -5.97 -22.78
C MET A 251 0.48 -5.43 -24.12
N GLU A 252 0.85 -6.05 -25.23
CA GLU A 252 0.34 -5.65 -26.54
C GLU A 252 -1.10 -6.15 -26.78
N ALA A 253 -1.51 -7.28 -26.21
CA ALA A 253 -2.92 -7.68 -26.15
C ALA A 253 -3.74 -6.70 -25.31
N LEU A 254 -3.25 -6.28 -24.14
CA LEU A 254 -3.89 -5.28 -23.29
C LEU A 254 -4.06 -3.94 -24.03
N ARG A 255 -2.98 -3.39 -24.62
CA ARG A 255 -3.05 -2.16 -25.45
C ARG A 255 -4.11 -2.25 -26.54
N ARG A 256 -4.14 -3.35 -27.30
CA ARG A 256 -5.11 -3.55 -28.39
C ARG A 256 -6.55 -3.68 -27.87
N ARG A 257 -6.79 -4.23 -26.67
CA ARG A 257 -8.11 -4.25 -26.03
C ARG A 257 -8.52 -2.84 -25.57
N THR A 258 -7.65 -2.13 -24.85
CA THR A 258 -7.97 -0.79 -24.32
C THR A 258 -8.11 0.27 -25.41
N ALA A 259 -7.29 0.21 -26.47
CA ALA A 259 -7.41 1.13 -27.61
C ALA A 259 -8.77 0.99 -28.33
N ARG A 260 -9.32 -0.24 -28.41
CA ARG A 260 -10.67 -0.47 -28.94
C ARG A 260 -11.74 0.17 -28.04
N ARG A 261 -11.67 -0.05 -26.72
CA ARG A 261 -12.60 0.57 -25.75
C ARG A 261 -12.57 2.11 -25.78
N LEU A 262 -11.41 2.72 -25.99
CA LEU A 262 -11.26 4.18 -26.09
C LEU A 262 -11.50 4.75 -27.51
N GLY A 263 -11.80 3.91 -28.50
CA GLY A 263 -11.99 4.33 -29.90
C GLY A 263 -10.73 4.90 -30.57
N LEU A 264 -9.54 4.53 -30.11
CA LEU A 264 -8.26 5.09 -30.58
C LEU A 264 -7.74 4.35 -31.82
N HIS A 265 -7.31 5.11 -32.84
CA HIS A 265 -6.76 4.56 -34.09
C HIS A 265 -5.46 3.78 -33.86
N GLN A 266 -5.37 2.58 -34.44
CA GLN A 266 -4.26 1.64 -34.19
C GLN A 266 -2.86 2.14 -34.60
N GLN A 267 -2.76 3.14 -35.48
CA GLN A 267 -1.46 3.66 -35.96
C GLN A 267 -0.63 4.42 -34.91
N ARG A 268 -1.15 4.62 -33.68
CA ARG A 268 -0.38 5.10 -32.52
C ARG A 268 0.02 4.00 -31.51
N LEU A 269 -0.25 2.72 -31.83
CA LEU A 269 0.15 1.59 -30.99
C LEU A 269 1.62 1.19 -31.18
N THR A 270 2.18 1.42 -32.37
CA THR A 270 3.52 0.94 -32.72
C THR A 270 4.61 1.63 -31.89
N THR A 271 5.51 0.82 -31.37
CA THR A 271 6.69 1.27 -30.63
C THR A 271 7.66 1.94 -31.60
N GLY A 272 7.64 3.28 -31.64
CA GLY A 272 8.40 4.06 -32.60
C GLY A 272 9.87 3.65 -32.71
N GLU A 273 10.29 3.34 -33.93
CA GLU A 273 11.59 2.76 -34.26
C GLU A 273 12.77 3.69 -33.90
N HIS A 274 13.92 3.09 -33.63
CA HIS A 274 15.10 3.80 -33.16
C HIS A 274 15.86 4.51 -34.30
N THR A 275 15.52 5.78 -34.57
CA THR A 275 16.43 6.68 -35.29
C THR A 275 17.51 7.20 -34.33
N HIS A 276 18.73 6.69 -34.50
CA HIS A 276 19.92 7.14 -33.76
C HIS A 276 20.52 8.38 -34.43
N THR A 277 20.48 9.52 -33.75
CA THR A 277 21.24 10.72 -34.16
C THR A 277 22.51 10.81 -33.31
N HIS A 278 23.68 10.74 -33.95
CA HIS A 278 24.96 10.99 -33.28
C HIS A 278 25.16 12.49 -33.01
N THR A 279 25.56 12.83 -31.79
CA THR A 279 25.96 14.20 -31.42
C THR A 279 27.48 14.29 -31.39
N HIS A 280 28.07 15.13 -32.26
CA HIS A 280 29.50 15.42 -32.20
C HIS A 280 29.84 16.30 -30.99
N THR A 281 30.93 15.97 -30.30
CA THR A 281 31.48 16.79 -29.21
C THR A 281 32.33 17.92 -29.78
N HIS A 282 32.02 19.17 -29.43
CA HIS A 282 32.88 20.32 -29.66
C HIS A 282 33.40 20.86 -28.33
N THR A 283 34.72 20.87 -28.16
CA THR A 283 35.41 21.48 -27.02
C THR A 283 35.41 23.01 -27.15
N HIS A 284 35.17 23.75 -26.06
CA HIS A 284 35.26 25.20 -26.05
C HIS A 284 36.03 25.74 -24.84
N THR A 285 36.92 26.71 -25.10
CA THR A 285 37.73 27.41 -24.10
C THR A 285 36.96 28.58 -23.49
N HIS A 286 37.18 28.88 -22.20
CA HIS A 286 36.49 29.96 -21.49
C HIS A 286 36.94 31.37 -21.90
N THR A 287 35.96 32.22 -22.23
CA THR A 287 36.02 33.68 -22.06
C THR A 287 34.63 34.18 -21.63
N HIS A 288 34.53 34.99 -20.58
CA HIS A 288 33.27 35.62 -20.15
C HIS A 288 33.06 36.97 -20.84
N THR A 289 31.81 37.29 -21.24
CA THR A 289 31.20 38.65 -21.19
C THR A 289 29.68 38.55 -21.38
N HIS A 290 28.95 39.31 -20.56
CA HIS A 290 27.51 39.66 -20.48
C HIS A 290 26.38 38.92 -21.24
N THR A 291 25.24 38.86 -20.53
CA THR A 291 23.98 38.19 -20.89
C THR A 291 23.11 38.96 -21.89
N HIS A 292 22.68 38.28 -22.96
CA HIS A 292 21.45 38.59 -23.68
C HIS A 292 20.63 37.31 -23.87
N THR A 293 19.34 37.36 -23.56
CA THR A 293 18.43 36.20 -23.59
C THR A 293 17.90 35.96 -25.02
N PRO A 294 18.18 34.80 -25.66
CA PRO A 294 17.57 34.46 -26.95
C PRO A 294 16.10 34.06 -26.79
N PRO A 295 15.25 34.25 -27.82
CA PRO A 295 13.85 33.83 -27.78
C PRO A 295 13.70 32.30 -27.80
N SER A 296 12.63 31.81 -27.18
CA SER A 296 12.33 30.38 -27.07
C SER A 296 11.99 29.74 -28.41
N SER A 297 12.77 28.73 -28.82
CA SER A 297 12.38 27.81 -29.90
C SER A 297 11.25 26.88 -29.43
N PRO A 298 10.30 26.49 -30.30
CA PRO A 298 9.14 25.71 -29.92
C PRO A 298 9.52 24.27 -29.52
N LEU A 299 9.00 23.82 -28.38
CA LEU A 299 9.09 22.43 -27.93
C LEU A 299 8.28 21.51 -28.85
N HIS A 300 8.94 20.74 -29.71
CA HIS A 300 8.32 19.57 -30.32
C HIS A 300 8.09 18.50 -29.26
N SER A 301 6.85 18.40 -28.79
CA SER A 301 6.39 17.33 -27.90
C SER A 301 6.45 15.98 -28.62
N ARG A 302 7.30 15.07 -28.12
CA ARG A 302 7.19 13.64 -28.49
C ARG A 302 5.79 13.13 -28.11
N PRO A 303 5.09 12.38 -28.99
CA PRO A 303 3.82 11.78 -28.63
C PRO A 303 4.01 10.77 -27.49
N SER A 304 3.11 10.81 -26.50
CA SER A 304 3.05 9.85 -25.39
C SER A 304 2.71 8.45 -25.92
N ARG A 305 3.39 7.42 -25.41
CA ARG A 305 3.13 6.03 -25.80
C ARG A 305 1.85 5.55 -25.12
N LEU A 306 1.04 4.70 -25.76
CA LEU A 306 -0.15 4.15 -25.11
C LEU A 306 0.19 3.33 -23.85
N ALA A 307 1.38 2.76 -23.77
CA ALA A 307 1.91 2.13 -22.54
C ALA A 307 1.83 3.06 -21.32
N ASP A 308 2.29 4.30 -21.45
CA ASP A 308 2.32 5.29 -20.37
C ASP A 308 0.90 5.70 -19.95
N LEU A 309 -0.02 5.71 -20.92
CA LEU A 309 -1.44 6.04 -20.73
C LEU A 309 -2.21 4.91 -20.03
N LEU A 310 -1.87 3.64 -20.27
CA LEU A 310 -2.41 2.49 -19.54
C LEU A 310 -2.00 2.51 -18.06
N GLU A 311 -0.69 2.67 -17.81
CA GLU A 311 -0.13 2.74 -16.46
C GLU A 311 -0.75 3.92 -15.69
N ALA A 312 -0.86 5.09 -16.31
CA ALA A 312 -1.55 6.24 -15.71
C ALA A 312 -3.03 5.99 -15.42
N ALA A 313 -3.80 5.35 -16.32
CA ALA A 313 -5.23 5.12 -16.13
C ALA A 313 -5.51 4.14 -14.98
N PHE A 314 -4.72 3.06 -14.93
CA PHE A 314 -4.72 2.10 -13.83
C PHE A 314 -4.35 2.77 -12.51
N PHE A 315 -3.35 3.65 -12.53
CA PHE A 315 -2.97 4.41 -11.34
C PHE A 315 -4.06 5.39 -10.88
N ILE A 316 -4.72 6.17 -11.77
CA ILE A 316 -5.85 7.04 -11.39
C ILE A 316 -6.94 6.22 -10.69
N CYS A 317 -7.38 5.10 -11.28
CA CYS A 317 -8.33 4.19 -10.67
C CYS A 317 -7.86 3.74 -9.26
N SER A 318 -6.60 3.31 -9.13
CA SER A 318 -6.06 2.84 -7.86
C SER A 318 -6.02 3.92 -6.78
N TYR A 319 -5.68 5.18 -7.12
CA TYR A 319 -5.62 6.26 -6.14
C TYR A 319 -7.00 6.84 -5.82
N GLU A 320 -7.95 6.89 -6.76
CA GLU A 320 -9.31 7.36 -6.43
C GLU A 320 -10.01 6.41 -5.45
N LEU A 321 -9.80 5.11 -5.58
CA LEU A 321 -10.24 4.16 -4.57
C LEU A 321 -9.41 4.29 -3.28
N SER A 322 -8.09 4.33 -3.38
CA SER A 322 -7.24 4.21 -2.19
C SER A 322 -7.15 5.49 -1.36
N ILE A 323 -7.06 6.66 -1.98
CA ILE A 323 -6.99 7.96 -1.32
C ILE A 323 -8.39 8.52 -1.00
N ARG A 324 -9.33 8.47 -1.97
CA ARG A 324 -10.65 9.12 -1.84
C ARG A 324 -11.78 8.16 -1.47
N SER A 325 -11.57 6.85 -1.48
CA SER A 325 -12.62 5.83 -1.32
C SER A 325 -13.74 5.97 -2.36
N VAL A 326 -13.40 6.35 -3.60
CA VAL A 326 -14.32 6.51 -4.73
C VAL A 326 -14.08 5.41 -5.76
N HIS A 327 -15.14 4.73 -6.20
CA HIS A 327 -15.07 3.88 -7.40
C HIS A 327 -14.87 4.79 -8.63
N SER A 328 -13.66 4.79 -9.17
CA SER A 328 -13.28 5.64 -10.30
C SER A 328 -13.97 5.22 -11.60
N PRO A 329 -14.46 6.18 -12.42
CA PRO A 329 -14.79 5.94 -13.83
C PRO A 329 -13.64 5.29 -14.63
N TRP A 330 -12.38 5.52 -14.24
CA TRP A 330 -11.21 4.90 -14.88
C TRP A 330 -11.04 3.42 -14.56
N CYS A 331 -11.73 2.89 -13.53
CA CYS A 331 -11.70 1.46 -13.24
C CYS A 331 -12.49 0.62 -14.27
N PHE A 332 -13.56 1.18 -14.86
CA PHE A 332 -14.36 0.51 -15.90
C PHE A 332 -13.56 0.21 -17.18
N LEU A 333 -12.51 0.97 -17.45
CA LEU A 333 -11.55 0.69 -18.53
C LEU A 333 -10.97 -0.73 -18.44
N PHE A 334 -10.87 -1.26 -17.21
CA PHE A 334 -10.30 -2.57 -16.87
C PHE A 334 -11.30 -3.58 -16.28
N SER A 335 -12.57 -3.20 -16.05
CA SER A 335 -13.63 -4.13 -15.62
C SER A 335 -14.19 -4.94 -16.81
N GLU A 336 -14.91 -6.03 -16.56
CA GLU A 336 -15.16 -7.07 -17.57
C GLU A 336 -16.62 -7.18 -18.03
N GLU A 337 -17.50 -6.30 -17.55
CA GLU A 337 -18.95 -6.51 -17.61
C GLU A 337 -19.52 -6.43 -19.04
N ASP A 338 -18.88 -5.66 -19.93
CA ASP A 338 -19.33 -5.45 -21.32
C ASP A 338 -19.03 -6.63 -22.28
N ALA A 339 -18.31 -7.68 -21.83
CA ALA A 339 -18.04 -8.85 -22.66
C ALA A 339 -19.33 -9.64 -23.04
N LYS A 340 -20.41 -9.48 -22.26
CA LYS A 340 -21.64 -10.27 -22.40
C LYS A 340 -22.58 -9.83 -23.54
N VAL A 341 -22.34 -8.70 -24.19
CA VAL A 341 -23.29 -8.11 -25.16
C VAL A 341 -22.88 -8.36 -26.63
N GLY A 342 -21.73 -9.02 -26.88
CA GLY A 342 -21.11 -9.07 -28.21
C GLY A 342 -20.92 -10.45 -28.87
N LEU A 343 -21.35 -11.56 -28.26
CA LEU A 343 -20.95 -12.92 -28.70
C LEU A 343 -22.10 -13.92 -28.99
N GLU A 344 -23.34 -13.47 -29.15
CA GLU A 344 -24.32 -14.25 -29.92
C GLU A 344 -24.11 -14.01 -31.43
N GLY A 345 -23.41 -14.92 -32.11
CA GLY A 345 -23.37 -14.97 -33.58
C GLY A 345 -21.99 -15.07 -34.25
N THR A 346 -20.87 -14.96 -33.53
CA THR A 346 -19.54 -15.26 -34.11
C THR A 346 -19.01 -16.59 -33.60
N GLY A 347 -18.70 -17.50 -34.53
CA GLY A 347 -18.29 -18.89 -34.24
C GLY A 347 -16.86 -19.05 -33.73
N VAL A 348 -16.44 -18.21 -32.78
CA VAL A 348 -15.13 -18.29 -32.12
C VAL A 348 -15.22 -19.28 -30.96
N PRO A 349 -14.33 -20.30 -30.86
CA PRO A 349 -14.39 -21.26 -29.77
C PRO A 349 -14.14 -20.60 -28.41
N ALA A 350 -15.01 -20.87 -27.44
CA ALA A 350 -15.06 -20.24 -26.12
C ALA A 350 -13.95 -20.71 -25.14
N GLY A 351 -12.69 -20.69 -25.59
CA GLY A 351 -11.53 -21.17 -24.82
C GLY A 351 -10.26 -20.33 -24.96
N ALA A 352 -10.35 -19.09 -25.48
CA ALA A 352 -9.19 -18.29 -25.88
C ALA A 352 -9.18 -16.82 -25.38
N ALA A 353 -9.83 -16.52 -24.26
CA ALA A 353 -9.62 -15.28 -23.49
C ALA A 353 -10.10 -15.48 -22.04
N ALA A 354 -9.19 -15.51 -21.07
CA ALA A 354 -9.56 -15.58 -19.67
C ALA A 354 -10.15 -14.23 -19.24
N HIS A 355 -11.38 -14.25 -18.75
CA HIS A 355 -12.01 -13.11 -18.10
C HIS A 355 -11.32 -12.99 -16.72
N GLY A 356 -10.36 -12.06 -16.64
CA GLY A 356 -9.41 -11.83 -15.56
C GLY A 356 -8.07 -11.22 -16.03
N ASP A 357 -7.70 -11.39 -17.31
CA ASP A 357 -6.33 -11.12 -17.80
C ASP A 357 -5.87 -9.66 -17.67
N CYS A 358 -6.72 -8.68 -17.97
CA CYS A 358 -6.30 -7.28 -18.17
C CYS A 358 -5.59 -6.67 -16.97
N VAL A 359 -6.08 -7.00 -15.77
CA VAL A 359 -5.60 -6.45 -14.50
C VAL A 359 -4.44 -7.27 -13.95
N GLN A 360 -4.47 -8.59 -14.12
CA GLN A 360 -3.37 -9.47 -13.71
C GLN A 360 -2.08 -9.18 -14.49
N VAL A 361 -2.18 -8.79 -15.77
CA VAL A 361 -1.04 -8.30 -16.56
C VAL A 361 -0.42 -7.03 -15.97
N LEU A 362 -1.23 -6.07 -15.49
CA LEU A 362 -0.74 -4.82 -14.88
C LEU A 362 -0.17 -5.05 -13.47
N GLU A 363 -0.79 -5.90 -12.66
CA GLU A 363 -0.23 -6.35 -11.38
C GLU A 363 1.12 -7.03 -11.60
N TYR A 364 1.20 -7.96 -12.56
CA TYR A 364 2.44 -8.68 -12.87
C TYR A 364 3.53 -7.73 -13.39
N GLN A 365 3.21 -6.73 -14.21
CA GLN A 365 4.17 -5.70 -14.61
C GLN A 365 4.71 -4.93 -13.39
N ALA A 366 3.84 -4.56 -12.45
CA ALA A 366 4.24 -3.85 -11.23
C ALA A 366 5.09 -4.72 -10.30
N ASP A 367 4.71 -5.99 -10.10
CA ASP A 367 5.46 -6.96 -9.32
C ASP A 367 6.81 -7.28 -9.95
N LEU A 368 6.86 -7.52 -11.27
CA LEU A 368 8.11 -7.75 -12.00
C LEU A 368 9.06 -6.55 -11.85
N LYS A 369 8.54 -5.32 -11.92
CA LYS A 369 9.31 -4.10 -11.64
C LYS A 369 9.87 -4.09 -10.22
N GLN A 370 9.08 -4.44 -9.21
CA GLN A 370 9.53 -4.43 -7.81
C GLN A 370 10.43 -5.62 -7.45
N TYR A 371 10.24 -6.78 -8.08
CA TYR A 371 11.08 -7.97 -7.94
C TYR A 371 12.51 -7.69 -8.41
N TRP A 372 12.64 -7.21 -9.65
CA TRP A 372 13.92 -6.89 -10.27
C TRP A 372 14.54 -5.57 -9.79
N LYS A 373 13.78 -4.66 -9.19
CA LYS A 373 14.33 -3.40 -8.65
C LYS A 373 14.59 -3.40 -7.14
N ARG A 374 13.75 -4.03 -6.31
CA ARG A 374 13.77 -3.85 -4.84
C ARG A 374 13.92 -5.16 -4.06
N SER A 375 14.04 -6.30 -4.74
CA SER A 375 13.95 -7.61 -4.11
C SER A 375 14.83 -8.65 -4.83
N HIS A 376 14.42 -9.92 -4.81
CA HIS A 376 15.20 -11.11 -5.14
C HIS A 376 15.82 -11.17 -6.55
N GLY A 377 15.50 -10.24 -7.45
CA GLY A 377 16.10 -10.19 -8.78
C GLY A 377 17.61 -9.89 -8.77
N HIS A 378 18.09 -9.08 -7.84
CA HIS A 378 19.53 -8.82 -7.65
C HIS A 378 19.92 -8.88 -6.17
N MET A 379 21.00 -9.61 -5.86
CA MET A 379 21.45 -9.83 -4.47
C MET A 379 21.75 -8.52 -3.73
N ILE A 380 22.31 -7.53 -4.43
CA ILE A 380 22.60 -6.19 -3.90
C ILE A 380 21.36 -5.43 -3.44
N SER A 381 20.19 -5.67 -4.06
CA SER A 381 18.92 -5.08 -3.63
C SER A 381 18.61 -5.46 -2.18
N SER A 382 18.69 -6.76 -1.85
CA SER A 382 18.54 -7.26 -0.48
C SER A 382 19.66 -6.80 0.45
N LEU A 383 20.92 -6.90 0.02
CA LEU A 383 22.09 -6.59 0.87
C LEU A 383 22.18 -5.10 1.24
N SER A 384 21.65 -4.19 0.41
CA SER A 384 21.53 -2.77 0.79
C SER A 384 20.83 -2.57 2.15
N SER A 385 19.99 -3.52 2.59
CA SER A 385 19.29 -3.47 3.88
C SER A 385 20.06 -4.03 5.10
N CYS A 386 21.36 -4.39 4.96
CA CYS A 386 22.20 -4.80 6.11
C CYS A 386 22.05 -3.86 7.34
N PRO A 387 22.03 -2.50 7.22
CA PRO A 387 21.90 -1.61 8.38
C PRO A 387 20.59 -1.79 9.14
N LEU A 388 19.47 -1.96 8.42
CA LEU A 388 18.15 -2.14 9.02
C LEU A 388 18.01 -3.54 9.64
N PHE A 389 18.50 -4.57 8.95
CA PHE A 389 18.56 -5.93 9.47
C PHE A 389 19.41 -6.01 10.76
N HIS A 390 20.62 -5.44 10.76
CA HIS A 390 21.46 -5.35 11.95
C HIS A 390 20.82 -4.52 13.06
N HIS A 391 20.15 -3.41 12.76
CA HIS A 391 19.43 -2.62 13.77
C HIS A 391 18.35 -3.45 14.47
N ILE A 392 17.51 -4.15 13.70
CA ILE A 392 16.44 -5.00 14.24
C ILE A 392 17.02 -6.06 15.18
N PHE A 393 18.03 -6.81 14.74
CA PHE A 393 18.65 -7.84 15.58
C PHE A 393 19.44 -7.27 16.78
N ARG A 394 20.05 -6.08 16.66
CA ARG A 394 20.67 -5.38 17.81
C ARG A 394 19.63 -4.91 18.83
N THR A 395 18.42 -4.55 18.40
CA THR A 395 17.31 -4.18 19.29
C THR A 395 16.70 -5.42 19.96
N LEU A 396 16.50 -6.52 19.23
CA LEU A 396 16.10 -7.82 19.80
C LEU A 396 17.15 -8.36 20.78
N ASP A 397 18.44 -8.29 20.43
CA ASP A 397 19.57 -8.65 21.31
C ASP A 397 19.73 -7.73 22.54
N ARG A 398 19.05 -6.58 22.60
CA ARG A 398 18.97 -5.71 23.79
C ARG A 398 17.76 -6.08 24.65
N ALA A 399 16.61 -6.28 24.02
CA ALA A 399 15.37 -6.68 24.70
C ALA A 399 15.50 -8.06 25.38
N GLY A 400 16.17 -9.02 24.73
CA GLY A 400 16.31 -10.41 25.18
C GLY A 400 17.45 -10.69 26.17
N ARG A 401 18.11 -9.67 26.72
CA ARG A 401 19.18 -9.89 27.71
C ARG A 401 18.59 -10.19 29.09
N PRO A 402 19.09 -11.21 29.81
CA PRO A 402 18.83 -11.34 31.23
C PRO A 402 19.38 -10.10 31.96
N ARG A 403 18.55 -9.42 32.76
CA ARG A 403 18.90 -8.16 33.43
C ARG A 403 18.87 -8.32 34.95
N ARG A 404 19.66 -7.50 35.64
CA ARG A 404 19.55 -7.37 37.10
C ARG A 404 18.39 -6.44 37.45
N SER A 405 17.79 -6.61 38.62
CA SER A 405 16.67 -5.77 39.12
C SER A 405 17.01 -4.29 39.32
N THR A 406 18.29 -3.91 39.17
CA THR A 406 18.81 -2.54 39.27
C THR A 406 19.02 -1.86 37.92
N GLU A 407 18.69 -2.51 36.79
CA GLU A 407 18.81 -1.93 35.45
C GLU A 407 17.49 -1.29 34.99
N GLU A 408 17.58 -0.21 34.21
CA GLU A 408 16.42 0.39 33.54
C GLU A 408 15.74 -0.60 32.60
N LEU A 409 14.40 -0.70 32.68
CA LEU A 409 13.59 -1.52 31.78
C LEU A 409 13.84 -1.16 30.30
N PRO A 410 13.82 -2.12 29.37
CA PRO A 410 14.09 -1.86 27.95
C PRO A 410 13.06 -0.89 27.32
N GLU A 411 13.37 -0.39 26.12
CA GLU A 411 12.37 0.24 25.24
C GLU A 411 11.23 -0.77 25.02
N PRO A 412 9.97 -0.48 25.43
CA PRO A 412 8.86 -1.45 25.32
C PRO A 412 8.50 -1.82 23.88
N ALA A 413 8.81 -0.91 22.95
CA ALA A 413 8.60 -1.06 21.52
C ALA A 413 9.58 -0.18 20.74
N SER A 414 9.90 -0.58 19.52
CA SER A 414 10.68 0.20 18.56
C SER A 414 9.95 0.23 17.21
N ILE A 415 9.69 1.42 16.70
CA ILE A 415 8.80 1.71 15.57
C ILE A 415 9.60 2.46 14.51
N LEU A 416 9.57 1.97 13.27
CA LEU A 416 10.45 2.45 12.20
C LEU A 416 9.66 2.78 10.92
N VAL A 417 9.47 4.08 10.68
CA VAL A 417 8.57 4.62 9.66
C VAL A 417 9.28 5.00 8.36
N GLY A 418 8.77 4.55 7.21
CA GLY A 418 9.51 4.60 5.94
C GLY A 418 8.70 4.23 4.70
N HIS A 419 9.31 3.50 3.76
CA HIS A 419 8.72 3.27 2.43
C HIS A 419 8.59 1.78 2.08
N ALA A 420 7.78 1.47 1.05
CA ALA A 420 7.77 0.14 0.44
C ALA A 420 9.18 -0.27 -0.06
N GLU A 421 9.93 0.69 -0.60
CA GLU A 421 11.34 0.55 -1.00
C GLU A 421 12.30 0.29 0.17
N THR A 422 11.91 0.62 1.40
CA THR A 422 12.65 0.26 2.63
C THR A 422 12.28 -1.15 3.13
N LEU A 423 11.06 -1.62 2.84
CA LEU A 423 10.54 -2.90 3.34
C LEU A 423 10.85 -4.08 2.39
N LEU A 424 10.71 -3.90 1.08
CA LEU A 424 10.97 -4.94 0.08
C LEU A 424 12.41 -5.52 0.14
N PRO A 425 13.48 -4.70 0.28
CA PRO A 425 14.82 -5.21 0.52
C PRO A 425 14.95 -6.07 1.77
N LEU A 426 14.32 -5.67 2.88
CA LEU A 426 14.39 -6.40 4.15
C LEU A 426 13.63 -7.74 4.07
N LEU A 427 12.42 -7.75 3.50
CA LEU A 427 11.69 -8.99 3.22
C LEU A 427 12.52 -9.93 2.33
N SER A 428 13.20 -9.38 1.34
CA SER A 428 14.09 -10.13 0.44
C SER A 428 15.30 -10.71 1.16
N LEU A 429 15.96 -9.92 2.01
CA LEU A 429 17.13 -10.32 2.81
C LEU A 429 16.78 -11.40 3.85
N LEU A 430 15.57 -11.37 4.39
CA LEU A 430 15.01 -12.43 5.25
C LEU A 430 14.66 -13.71 4.47
N GLY A 431 14.68 -13.69 3.13
CA GLY A 431 14.30 -14.81 2.26
C GLY A 431 12.80 -14.97 2.04
N LEU A 432 11.98 -14.00 2.46
CA LEU A 432 10.51 -14.07 2.39
C LEU A 432 9.99 -13.79 0.98
N HIS A 433 8.87 -14.42 0.60
CA HIS A 433 8.24 -14.30 -0.71
C HIS A 433 9.19 -14.57 -1.89
N LYS A 434 10.16 -15.48 -1.70
CA LYS A 434 11.06 -15.92 -2.78
C LYS A 434 10.40 -17.04 -3.58
N ASP A 435 10.02 -16.74 -4.82
CA ASP A 435 9.49 -17.73 -5.75
C ASP A 435 10.52 -18.82 -6.10
N GLN A 436 10.04 -20.05 -6.32
CA GLN A 436 10.88 -21.18 -6.75
C GLN A 436 11.46 -20.94 -8.16
N THR A 437 10.65 -20.36 -9.04
CA THR A 437 11.04 -19.87 -10.36
C THR A 437 10.87 -18.35 -10.34
N PRO A 438 11.91 -17.53 -10.60
CA PRO A 438 11.78 -16.08 -10.65
C PRO A 438 10.71 -15.60 -11.65
N PRO A 439 9.96 -14.52 -11.34
CA PRO A 439 9.15 -13.81 -12.33
C PRO A 439 10.03 -13.26 -13.46
N THR A 440 9.70 -13.57 -14.72
CA THR A 440 10.37 -13.08 -15.93
C THR A 440 9.34 -12.55 -16.93
N ALA A 441 9.81 -11.93 -18.02
CA ALA A 441 8.94 -11.46 -19.10
C ALA A 441 8.23 -12.59 -19.85
N SER A 442 8.73 -13.84 -19.77
CA SER A 442 8.26 -14.96 -20.58
C SER A 442 7.49 -16.03 -19.81
N ASN A 443 7.25 -15.84 -18.51
CA ASN A 443 6.59 -16.85 -17.66
C ASN A 443 5.32 -16.35 -16.93
N TYR A 444 4.76 -15.20 -17.33
CA TYR A 444 3.48 -14.65 -16.80
C TYR A 444 2.38 -15.71 -16.65
N ARG A 445 2.11 -16.47 -17.73
CA ARG A 445 1.09 -17.54 -17.79
C ARG A 445 1.29 -18.70 -16.79
N THR A 446 2.46 -18.78 -16.15
CA THR A 446 2.78 -19.76 -15.10
C THR A 446 2.93 -19.13 -13.71
N GLN A 447 2.83 -17.80 -13.61
CA GLN A 447 3.07 -17.01 -12.39
C GLN A 447 1.77 -16.41 -11.77
N HIS A 448 0.60 -16.93 -12.14
CA HIS A 448 -0.67 -16.60 -11.45
C HIS A 448 -0.63 -17.02 -9.96
N GLY A 449 0.12 -18.07 -9.63
CA GLY A 449 0.31 -18.58 -8.25
C GLY A 449 1.56 -18.08 -7.52
N ARG A 450 2.23 -17.02 -8.02
CA ARG A 450 3.47 -16.50 -7.44
C ARG A 450 3.32 -16.04 -5.98
N SER A 451 4.37 -16.22 -5.19
CA SER A 451 4.50 -15.76 -3.81
C SER A 451 4.88 -14.27 -3.73
N PHE A 452 5.64 -13.76 -4.71
CA PHE A 452 5.94 -12.34 -4.79
C PHE A 452 4.77 -11.54 -5.40
N ARG A 453 3.88 -11.03 -4.55
CA ARG A 453 2.77 -10.14 -4.92
C ARG A 453 2.75 -8.90 -4.04
N THR A 454 3.14 -7.76 -4.60
CA THR A 454 3.29 -6.50 -3.84
C THR A 454 1.97 -5.96 -3.30
N SER A 455 0.86 -6.32 -3.94
CA SER A 455 -0.52 -6.12 -3.46
C SER A 455 -0.79 -6.73 -2.08
N HIS A 456 -0.21 -7.90 -1.80
CA HIS A 456 -0.38 -8.62 -0.53
C HIS A 456 0.78 -8.39 0.45
N MET A 457 2.00 -8.17 -0.06
CA MET A 457 3.20 -7.96 0.75
C MET A 457 3.31 -6.54 1.27
N VAL A 458 3.08 -5.53 0.41
CA VAL A 458 3.40 -4.12 0.66
C VAL A 458 2.31 -3.15 0.15
N PRO A 459 1.03 -3.30 0.58
CA PRO A 459 -0.02 -2.29 0.37
C PRO A 459 0.31 -0.94 1.06
N TYR A 460 -0.62 0.01 1.01
CA TYR A 460 -0.61 1.11 1.99
C TYR A 460 -0.76 0.57 3.43
N ALA A 461 -0.15 1.26 4.40
CA ALA A 461 0.00 0.82 5.80
C ALA A 461 0.69 -0.55 6.03
N ALA A 462 1.53 -1.02 5.08
CA ALA A 462 2.16 -2.34 5.13
C ALA A 462 3.24 -2.57 6.21
N ASN A 463 2.85 -3.33 7.23
CA ASN A 463 3.57 -3.48 8.50
C ASN A 463 4.29 -4.83 8.61
N LEU A 464 5.56 -4.84 9.07
CA LEU A 464 6.35 -6.04 9.35
C LEU A 464 6.76 -6.05 10.83
N LEU A 465 6.28 -7.04 11.57
CA LEU A 465 6.19 -6.98 13.02
C LEU A 465 7.06 -8.11 13.63
N PHE A 466 8.25 -7.74 14.12
CA PHE A 466 9.27 -8.64 14.70
C PHE A 466 9.13 -8.74 16.21
N VAL A 467 9.19 -9.96 16.78
CA VAL A 467 8.76 -10.08 18.18
C VAL A 467 9.37 -11.11 19.08
N LEU A 468 9.98 -10.57 20.12
CA LEU A 468 10.58 -11.31 21.20
C LEU A 468 9.57 -11.61 22.30
N TYR A 469 9.11 -12.84 22.27
CA TYR A 469 8.46 -13.50 23.39
C TYR A 469 9.49 -13.88 24.46
N ASP A 470 9.28 -13.53 25.72
CA ASP A 470 9.97 -14.18 26.84
C ASP A 470 9.16 -15.39 27.30
N CYS A 471 9.77 -16.58 27.28
CA CYS A 471 9.12 -17.86 27.58
C CYS A 471 10.13 -18.75 28.35
N GLN A 472 9.64 -19.73 29.13
CA GLN A 472 10.46 -20.48 30.12
C GLN A 472 11.67 -21.19 29.49
N ARG A 473 11.55 -21.63 28.25
CA ARG A 473 12.61 -22.35 27.51
C ARG A 473 13.59 -21.42 26.77
N GLY A 474 13.59 -20.14 27.11
CA GLY A 474 14.33 -19.07 26.45
C GLY A 474 13.46 -18.33 25.42
N PRO A 475 13.87 -17.12 25.01
CA PRO A 475 13.02 -16.25 24.22
C PRO A 475 12.71 -16.84 22.84
N ARG A 476 11.48 -16.63 22.37
CA ARG A 476 10.99 -17.01 21.04
C ARG A 476 10.81 -15.78 20.16
N LEU A 477 10.98 -15.94 18.85
CA LEU A 477 10.80 -14.89 17.86
C LEU A 477 9.67 -15.26 16.91
N GLN A 478 8.54 -14.56 16.98
CA GLN A 478 7.51 -14.59 15.93
C GLN A 478 7.81 -13.55 14.86
N LEU A 479 7.21 -13.71 13.67
CA LEU A 479 7.10 -12.67 12.66
C LEU A 479 5.63 -12.56 12.21
N LEU A 480 5.14 -11.33 12.10
CA LEU A 480 3.89 -11.02 11.40
C LEU A 480 4.21 -10.13 10.19
N LEU A 481 3.36 -10.12 9.17
CA LEU A 481 3.33 -9.19 8.04
C LEU A 481 1.87 -8.84 7.76
N ASN A 482 1.55 -7.54 7.71
CA ASN A 482 0.19 -7.02 7.52
C ASN A 482 -0.79 -7.63 8.53
N GLU A 483 -0.42 -7.54 9.81
CA GLU A 483 -1.08 -8.14 11.01
C GLU A 483 -1.24 -9.69 10.98
N SER A 484 -0.77 -10.38 9.92
CA SER A 484 -0.91 -11.83 9.73
C SER A 484 0.41 -12.61 9.99
N PRO A 485 0.39 -13.84 10.52
CA PRO A 485 1.61 -14.56 10.91
C PRO A 485 2.37 -15.17 9.73
N VAL A 486 3.69 -14.98 9.71
CA VAL A 486 4.61 -15.47 8.65
C VAL A 486 5.77 -16.26 9.27
N ARG A 487 6.19 -17.34 8.61
CA ARG A 487 7.33 -18.17 9.06
C ARG A 487 8.66 -17.63 8.54
N PHE A 488 9.69 -17.71 9.38
CA PHE A 488 11.08 -17.58 8.94
C PHE A 488 11.45 -18.75 8.00
N PRO A 489 12.02 -18.50 6.81
CA PRO A 489 12.41 -19.56 5.88
C PRO A 489 13.35 -20.58 6.52
N GLY A 490 13.08 -21.87 6.28
CA GLY A 490 13.82 -22.99 6.87
C GLY A 490 13.35 -23.41 8.28
N LEU A 491 12.54 -22.62 8.98
CA LEU A 491 11.99 -22.95 10.29
C LEU A 491 10.51 -23.38 10.20
N LYS A 492 10.11 -24.30 11.09
CA LYS A 492 8.78 -24.95 11.08
C LYS A 492 7.78 -24.32 12.03
N ASP A 493 8.23 -23.86 13.19
CA ASP A 493 7.41 -23.18 14.19
C ASP A 493 6.93 -21.82 13.65
N ASP A 494 5.74 -21.39 14.07
CA ASP A 494 5.27 -20.00 13.84
C ASP A 494 5.94 -18.99 14.80
N ALA A 495 6.57 -19.48 15.88
CA ALA A 495 7.33 -18.71 16.85
C ALA A 495 8.57 -19.49 17.36
N PRO A 496 9.58 -19.76 16.51
CA PRO A 496 10.80 -20.50 16.88
C PRO A 496 11.61 -19.82 18.01
N LEU A 497 12.55 -20.55 18.64
CA LEU A 497 13.47 -19.95 19.62
C LEU A 497 14.35 -18.89 18.92
N TYR A 498 14.52 -17.73 19.55
CA TYR A 498 15.25 -16.60 18.98
C TYR A 498 16.71 -16.96 18.61
N ARG A 499 17.35 -17.80 19.41
CA ARG A 499 18.71 -18.32 19.14
C ARG A 499 18.79 -19.14 17.84
N ASP A 500 17.71 -19.85 17.47
CA ASP A 500 17.65 -20.71 16.30
C ASP A 500 17.44 -19.85 15.03
N VAL A 501 16.67 -18.75 15.16
CA VAL A 501 16.58 -17.69 14.13
C VAL A 501 17.93 -16.98 13.94
N ARG A 502 18.62 -16.61 15.03
CA ARG A 502 20.00 -16.07 14.95
C ARG A 502 20.97 -17.06 14.29
N ALA A 503 20.83 -18.36 14.53
CA ALA A 503 21.66 -19.36 13.87
C ALA A 503 21.40 -19.43 12.35
N THR A 504 20.14 -19.34 11.93
CA THR A 504 19.72 -19.34 10.52
C THR A 504 20.32 -18.13 9.77
N TYR A 505 20.22 -16.94 10.34
CA TYR A 505 20.76 -15.71 9.73
C TYR A 505 22.20 -15.36 10.16
N ARG A 506 22.95 -16.28 10.78
CA ARG A 506 24.30 -16.00 11.28
C ARG A 506 25.22 -15.41 10.22
N HIS A 507 25.14 -15.91 8.99
CA HIS A 507 25.90 -15.42 7.85
C HIS A 507 25.65 -13.93 7.53
N LEU A 508 24.46 -13.40 7.84
CA LEU A 508 24.15 -11.98 7.71
C LEU A 508 24.52 -11.18 8.97
N LEU A 509 24.29 -11.74 10.15
CA LEU A 509 24.61 -11.10 11.43
C LEU A 509 26.12 -10.84 11.57
N ASP A 510 26.93 -11.81 11.15
CA ASP A 510 28.39 -11.76 11.26
C ASP A 510 29.07 -11.21 9.98
N GLY A 511 28.36 -11.16 8.84
CA GLY A 511 28.97 -10.96 7.51
C GLY A 511 28.32 -9.94 6.57
N CYS A 512 27.10 -9.44 6.83
CA CYS A 512 26.42 -8.42 6.02
C CYS A 512 26.96 -7.03 6.37
N ASP A 513 28.04 -6.59 5.71
CA ASP A 513 28.63 -5.28 5.93
C ASP A 513 28.16 -4.28 4.87
N PHE A 514 27.48 -3.21 5.28
CA PHE A 514 26.84 -2.29 4.33
C PHE A 514 27.84 -1.58 3.43
N ASP A 515 28.97 -1.13 3.98
CA ASP A 515 29.93 -0.35 3.19
C ASP A 515 30.60 -1.28 2.17
N ARG A 516 31.07 -2.47 2.57
CA ARG A 516 31.66 -3.47 1.64
C ARG A 516 30.68 -3.99 0.59
N GLU A 517 29.44 -4.32 0.97
CA GLU A 517 28.47 -4.84 -0.02
C GLU A 517 28.01 -3.75 -1.01
N CYS A 518 28.22 -2.47 -0.70
CA CYS A 518 27.78 -1.34 -1.51
C CYS A 518 28.91 -0.58 -2.24
N GLU A 519 30.14 -1.10 -2.31
CA GLU A 519 31.25 -0.55 -3.12
C GLU A 519 31.01 -0.63 -4.64
#